data_AF-A7NG00-F1
#
_entry.id   AF-A7NG00-F1
#
_cell.length_a   1.000
_cell.length_b   1.000
_cell.length_c   1.000
_cell.angle_alpha   90.00
_cell.angle_beta   90.00
_cell.angle_gamma   90.00
#
_symmetry.space_group_name_H-M   'P 1'
#
loop_
_entity.id
_entity.type
_entity.pdbx_description
1 polymer ?
#
loop_
_entity_poly.entity_id
_entity_poly.type
_entity_poly.pdbx_seq_one_letter_code
_entity_poly.pdbx_strand_id
1 'polypeptide(L)'
;MTRFDFRTFLLIFGAACVGAVWATHQRSMTAPPYSEAQIPALIWTVFATPFAMFWGWFGARREERWLAAFVCFCIYFLSTFIAARYETCVVVHGSFNLVSCFVETEQAQALANAQGHRVYFESIVAVHLIAALVTALQRALKRRTMQDASLQTANEAT
;
A
#
# COMPACT_ATOMS: atom_id res chain seq x y z
N MET A 1 22.72 -6.05 19.02
CA MET A 1 21.37 -5.43 19.07
C MET A 1 21.09 -4.76 17.73
N THR A 2 19.96 -5.06 17.10
CA THR A 2 19.47 -4.37 15.89
C THR A 2 19.11 -2.93 16.26
N ARG A 3 19.80 -1.94 15.69
CA ARG A 3 19.47 -0.52 15.92
C ARG A 3 18.31 -0.16 14.99
N PHE A 4 17.15 0.19 15.56
CA PHE A 4 15.98 0.60 14.79
C PHE A 4 16.21 1.96 14.15
N ASP A 5 16.10 2.04 12.82
CA ASP A 5 16.19 3.31 12.10
C ASP A 5 14.82 4.00 12.06
N PHE A 6 14.54 4.77 13.12
CA PHE A 6 13.29 5.51 13.28
C PHE A 6 13.05 6.54 12.18
N ARG A 7 14.12 7.13 11.63
CA ARG A 7 14.01 8.11 10.54
C ARG A 7 13.50 7.43 9.26
N THR A 8 14.07 6.29 8.88
CA THR A 8 13.59 5.53 7.71
C THR A 8 12.14 5.10 7.91
N PHE A 9 11.79 4.59 9.09
CA PHE A 9 10.41 4.20 9.41
C PHE A 9 9.44 5.37 9.24
N LEU A 10 9.73 6.51 9.87
CA LEU A 10 8.84 7.68 9.87
C LEU A 10 8.69 8.29 8.49
N LEU A 11 9.77 8.35 7.70
CA LEU A 11 9.71 8.88 6.34
C LEU A 11 8.87 7.99 5.40
N ILE A 12 9.03 6.66 5.47
CA ILE A 12 8.27 5.74 4.61
C ILE A 12 6.82 5.65 5.07
N PHE A 13 6.59 5.28 6.33
CA PHE A 13 5.25 5.04 6.85
C PHE A 13 4.47 6.34 7.06
N GLY A 14 5.12 7.40 7.55
CA GLY A 14 4.49 8.70 7.70
C GLY A 14 4.04 9.28 6.36
N ALA A 15 4.85 9.15 5.30
CA ALA A 15 4.44 9.58 3.97
C ALA A 15 3.27 8.74 3.43
N ALA A 16 3.27 7.42 3.67
CA ALA A 16 2.12 6.57 3.33
C ALA A 16 0.85 7.01 4.07
N CYS A 17 0.92 7.34 5.37
CA CYS A 17 -0.22 7.86 6.12
C CYS A 17 -0.75 9.18 5.54
N VAL A 18 0.13 10.10 5.14
CA VAL A 18 -0.28 11.35 4.47
C VAL A 18 -0.98 11.05 3.15
N GLY A 19 -0.44 10.13 2.34
CA GLY A 19 -1.08 9.67 1.11
C GLY A 19 -2.44 9.02 1.35
N ALA A 20 -2.59 8.24 2.41
CA ALA A 20 -3.85 7.61 2.79
C ALA A 20 -4.91 8.64 3.23
N VAL A 21 -4.53 9.64 4.05
CA VAL A 21 -5.43 10.75 4.42
C VAL A 21 -5.89 11.51 3.17
N TRP A 22 -4.96 11.78 2.24
CA TRP A 22 -5.30 12.42 0.97
C TRP A 22 -6.26 11.55 0.13
N ALA A 23 -6.01 10.24 0.03
CA ALA A 23 -6.89 9.31 -0.66
C ALA A 23 -8.30 9.31 -0.07
N THR A 24 -8.43 9.26 1.26
CA THR A 24 -9.73 9.31 1.95
C THR A 24 -10.43 10.65 1.71
N HIS A 25 -9.69 11.76 1.72
CA HIS A 25 -10.24 13.08 1.41
C HIS A 25 -10.78 13.14 -0.02
N GLN A 26 -10.01 12.69 -1.02
CA GLN A 26 -10.47 12.63 -2.41
C GLN A 26 -11.71 11.75 -2.56
N ARG A 27 -11.75 10.60 -1.90
CA ARG A 27 -12.91 9.71 -1.91
C ARG A 27 -14.15 10.37 -1.32
N SER A 28 -14.01 11.15 -0.25
CA SER A 28 -15.11 11.85 0.42
C SER A 28 -15.77 12.94 -0.45
N MET A 29 -15.02 13.46 -1.43
CA MET A 29 -15.52 14.43 -2.41
C MET A 29 -16.16 13.79 -3.65
N THR A 30 -16.22 12.46 -3.72
CA THR A 30 -16.83 11.72 -4.83
C THR A 30 -18.08 11.00 -4.38
N ALA A 31 -19.12 11.04 -5.23
CA ALA A 31 -20.40 10.42 -4.96
C ALA A 31 -20.89 9.64 -6.19
N PRO A 32 -21.45 8.42 -6.00
CA PRO A 32 -22.12 7.70 -7.07
C PRO A 32 -23.41 8.43 -7.49
N PRO A 33 -23.80 8.41 -8.77
CA PRO A 33 -23.08 7.85 -9.91
C PRO A 33 -21.86 8.71 -10.31
N TYR A 34 -20.74 8.06 -10.63
CA TYR A 34 -19.50 8.75 -10.96
C TYR A 34 -19.55 9.41 -12.34
N SER A 35 -19.28 10.70 -12.39
CA SER A 35 -19.12 11.46 -13.64
C SER A 35 -17.67 11.47 -14.09
N GLU A 36 -17.43 11.79 -15.37
CA GLU A 36 -16.06 11.88 -15.93
C GLU A 36 -15.17 12.88 -15.16
N ALA A 37 -15.77 13.96 -14.64
CA ALA A 37 -15.07 14.95 -13.83
C ALA A 37 -14.55 14.39 -12.49
N GLN A 38 -15.12 13.30 -11.99
CA GLN A 38 -14.71 12.65 -10.73
C GLN A 38 -13.61 11.61 -10.94
N ILE A 39 -13.35 11.16 -12.17
CA ILE A 39 -12.32 10.15 -12.48
C ILE A 39 -10.94 10.53 -11.92
N PRO A 40 -10.44 11.78 -12.07
CA PRO A 40 -9.16 12.15 -11.50
C PRO A 40 -9.10 12.01 -9.97
N ALA A 41 -10.18 12.32 -9.26
CA ALA A 41 -10.26 12.17 -7.81
C ALA A 41 -10.24 10.70 -7.38
N LEU A 42 -10.91 9.82 -8.15
CA LEU A 42 -10.87 8.37 -7.93
C LEU A 42 -9.49 7.79 -8.21
N ILE A 43 -8.79 8.26 -9.25
CA ILE A 43 -7.39 7.88 -9.52
C ILE A 43 -6.51 8.24 -8.32
N TRP A 44 -6.64 9.46 -7.79
CA TRP A 44 -5.89 9.87 -6.60
C TRP A 44 -6.22 9.03 -5.36
N THR A 45 -7.45 8.53 -5.23
CA THR A 45 -7.83 7.62 -4.13
C THR A 45 -6.99 6.33 -4.15
N VAL A 46 -6.65 5.83 -5.32
CA VAL A 46 -5.84 4.60 -5.47
C VAL A 46 -4.34 4.91 -5.54
N PHE A 47 -3.95 6.04 -6.11
CA PHE A 47 -2.56 6.34 -6.41
C PHE A 47 -1.81 7.08 -5.28
N ALA A 48 -2.51 7.87 -4.46
CA ALA A 48 -1.86 8.80 -3.52
C ALA A 48 -0.95 8.10 -2.51
N THR A 49 -1.39 6.99 -1.92
CA THR A 49 -0.65 6.26 -0.89
C THR A 49 0.67 5.68 -1.41
N PRO A 50 0.71 4.85 -2.47
CA PRO A 50 1.96 4.32 -3.02
C PRO A 50 2.85 5.44 -3.57
N PHE A 51 2.27 6.52 -4.12
CA PHE A 51 3.04 7.68 -4.57
C PHE A 51 3.74 8.42 -3.42
N ALA A 52 3.02 8.70 -2.33
CA ALA A 52 3.61 9.35 -1.17
C ALA A 52 4.65 8.45 -0.48
N MET A 53 4.36 7.15 -0.36
CA MET A 53 5.30 6.14 0.13
C MET A 53 6.60 6.12 -0.67
N PHE A 54 6.51 6.18 -2.01
CA PHE A 54 7.69 6.25 -2.88
C PHE A 54 8.57 7.46 -2.55
N TRP A 55 7.98 8.65 -2.40
CA TRP A 55 8.73 9.86 -2.04
C TRP A 55 9.33 9.80 -0.63
N GLY A 56 8.59 9.24 0.32
CA GLY A 56 9.10 8.97 1.67
C GLY A 56 10.33 8.05 1.66
N TRP A 57 10.26 6.97 0.89
CA TRP A 57 11.37 6.05 0.71
C TRP A 57 12.53 6.70 -0.03
N PHE A 58 12.27 7.42 -1.12
CA PHE A 58 13.29 8.15 -1.86
C PHE A 58 14.04 9.14 -0.96
N GLY A 59 13.33 9.87 -0.10
CA GLY A 59 13.92 10.79 0.87
C GLY A 59 14.76 10.10 1.95
N ALA A 60 14.35 8.90 2.39
CA ALA A 60 15.09 8.11 3.38
C ALA A 60 16.33 7.43 2.79
N ARG A 61 16.21 6.88 1.57
CA ARG A 61 17.20 5.98 0.96
C ARG A 61 17.22 6.12 -0.57
N ARG A 62 17.86 7.20 -1.05
CA ARG A 62 17.98 7.49 -2.49
C ARG A 62 18.63 6.37 -3.31
N GLU A 63 19.54 5.62 -2.69
CA GLU A 63 20.22 4.45 -3.27
C GLU A 63 19.21 3.36 -3.71
N GLU A 64 18.09 3.24 -3.00
CA GLU A 64 17.08 2.20 -3.23
C GLU A 64 15.95 2.67 -4.17
N ARG A 65 16.11 3.77 -4.91
CA ARG A 65 15.03 4.40 -5.70
C ARG A 65 14.30 3.46 -6.67
N TRP A 66 15.04 2.57 -7.35
CA TRP A 66 14.44 1.62 -8.30
C TRP A 66 13.66 0.52 -7.59
N LEU A 67 14.17 0.07 -6.44
CA LEU A 67 13.46 -0.88 -5.59
C LEU A 67 12.18 -0.24 -5.01
N ALA A 68 12.27 1.01 -4.56
CA ALA A 68 11.12 1.75 -4.05
C ALA A 68 10.04 1.90 -5.14
N ALA A 69 10.43 2.30 -6.36
CA ALA A 69 9.51 2.40 -7.49
C ALA A 69 8.85 1.05 -7.81
N PHE A 70 9.64 -0.02 -7.90
CA PHE A 70 9.14 -1.37 -8.17
C PHE A 70 8.16 -1.84 -7.09
N VAL A 71 8.51 -1.71 -5.81
CA VAL A 71 7.65 -2.13 -4.69
C VAL A 71 6.37 -1.30 -4.65
N CYS A 72 6.44 0.02 -4.82
CA CYS A 72 5.25 0.87 -4.85
C CYS A 72 4.35 0.55 -6.05
N PHE A 73 4.94 0.23 -7.21
CA PHE A 73 4.20 -0.25 -8.38
C PHE A 73 3.50 -1.59 -8.10
N CYS A 74 4.20 -2.56 -7.49
CA CYS A 74 3.61 -3.83 -7.09
C CYS A 74 2.45 -3.64 -6.10
N ILE A 75 2.61 -2.77 -5.11
CA ILE A 75 1.54 -2.46 -4.13
C ILE A 75 0.35 -1.83 -4.85
N TYR A 76 0.58 -0.81 -5.69
CA TYR A 76 -0.46 -0.17 -6.49
C TYR A 76 -1.22 -1.20 -7.34
N PHE A 77 -0.51 -1.99 -8.13
CA PHE A 77 -1.12 -2.94 -9.06
C PHE A 77 -1.82 -4.10 -8.33
N LEU A 78 -1.18 -4.73 -7.34
CA LEU A 78 -1.77 -5.88 -6.65
C LEU A 78 -2.98 -5.49 -5.79
N SER A 79 -2.97 -4.28 -5.21
CA SER A 79 -4.07 -3.79 -4.37
C SER A 79 -5.41 -3.73 -5.11
N THR A 80 -5.42 -3.38 -6.40
CA THR A 80 -6.67 -3.30 -7.19
C THR A 80 -7.28 -4.68 -7.39
N PHE A 81 -6.46 -5.72 -7.65
CA PHE A 81 -6.95 -7.10 -7.73
C PHE A 81 -7.46 -7.62 -6.40
N ILE A 82 -6.73 -7.36 -5.31
CA ILE A 82 -7.15 -7.76 -3.96
C ILE A 82 -8.48 -7.09 -3.61
N ALA A 83 -8.60 -5.78 -3.82
CA ALA A 83 -9.80 -5.03 -3.50
C ALA A 83 -11.01 -5.45 -4.34
N ALA A 84 -10.84 -5.64 -5.65
CA ALA A 84 -11.92 -6.10 -6.53
C ALA A 84 -12.45 -7.47 -6.11
N ARG A 85 -11.54 -8.38 -5.74
CA ARG A 85 -11.92 -9.71 -5.24
C ARG A 85 -12.55 -9.65 -3.86
N TYR A 86 -11.98 -8.87 -2.95
CA TYR A 86 -12.54 -8.68 -1.62
C TYR A 86 -13.96 -8.11 -1.66
N GLU A 87 -14.20 -7.10 -2.50
CA GLU A 87 -15.54 -6.53 -2.71
C GLU A 87 -16.53 -7.58 -3.21
N THR A 88 -16.13 -8.41 -4.19
CA THR A 88 -16.98 -9.48 -4.72
C THR A 88 -17.40 -10.46 -3.62
N CYS A 89 -16.48 -10.80 -2.71
CA CYS A 89 -16.75 -11.74 -1.61
C CYS A 89 -17.64 -11.14 -0.52
N VAL A 90 -17.39 -9.89 -0.11
CA VAL A 90 -18.03 -9.30 1.06
C VAL A 90 -19.42 -8.75 0.75
N VAL A 91 -19.61 -8.19 -0.44
CA VAL A 91 -20.86 -7.51 -0.79
C VAL A 91 -22.05 -8.48 -0.90
N VAL A 92 -21.82 -9.74 -1.28
CA VAL A 92 -22.88 -10.75 -1.44
C VAL A 92 -23.29 -11.39 -0.11
N HIS A 93 -22.33 -11.72 0.76
CA HIS A 93 -22.61 -12.54 1.94
C HIS A 93 -22.43 -11.81 3.28
N GLY A 94 -22.01 -10.54 3.27
CA GLY A 94 -21.68 -9.78 4.49
C GLY A 94 -20.51 -10.37 5.30
N SER A 95 -19.88 -11.44 4.81
CA SER A 95 -18.79 -12.17 5.43
C SER A 95 -17.88 -12.76 4.35
N PHE A 96 -16.61 -12.97 4.68
CA PHE A 96 -15.64 -13.51 3.73
C PHE A 96 -15.77 -15.05 3.64
N ASN A 97 -16.18 -15.55 2.47
CA ASN A 97 -16.23 -17.00 2.19
C ASN A 97 -15.57 -17.30 0.82
N LEU A 98 -14.45 -18.03 0.84
CA LEU A 98 -13.68 -18.34 -0.38
C LEU A 98 -14.48 -19.11 -1.43
N VAL A 99 -15.40 -19.98 -1.02
CA VAL A 99 -16.12 -20.86 -1.95
C VAL A 99 -17.12 -20.07 -2.77
N SER A 100 -17.78 -19.08 -2.16
CA SER A 100 -18.78 -18.27 -2.86
C SER A 100 -18.19 -17.05 -3.59
N CYS A 101 -16.96 -16.62 -3.25
CA CYS A 101 -16.22 -15.58 -3.96
C CYS A 101 -16.10 -15.78 -5.49
N PHE A 102 -16.17 -17.03 -5.98
CA PHE A 102 -15.94 -17.36 -7.39
C PHE A 102 -17.21 -17.76 -8.15
N VAL A 103 -18.37 -17.83 -7.49
CA VAL A 103 -19.60 -18.39 -8.08
C VAL A 103 -20.65 -17.31 -8.36
N GLU A 104 -20.80 -16.31 -7.47
CA GLU A 104 -21.89 -15.32 -7.53
C GLU A 104 -21.44 -13.95 -8.06
N THR A 105 -20.64 -13.92 -9.12
CA THR A 105 -19.97 -12.69 -9.60
C THR A 105 -20.93 -11.65 -10.17
N GLU A 106 -22.03 -12.04 -10.82
CA GLU A 106 -22.99 -11.09 -11.40
C GLU A 106 -23.79 -10.34 -10.32
N GLN A 107 -24.28 -11.08 -9.32
CA GLN A 107 -25.00 -10.51 -8.18
C GLN A 107 -24.09 -9.59 -7.35
N ALA A 108 -22.84 -9.99 -7.14
CA ALA A 108 -21.82 -9.17 -6.49
C ALA A 108 -21.61 -7.83 -7.21
N GLN A 109 -21.53 -7.87 -8.54
CA GLN A 109 -21.30 -6.67 -9.34
C GLN A 109 -22.51 -5.71 -9.31
N ALA A 110 -23.74 -6.24 -9.36
CA ALA A 110 -24.95 -5.42 -9.21
C ALA A 110 -25.01 -4.71 -7.85
N LEU A 111 -24.70 -5.43 -6.76
CA LEU A 111 -24.67 -4.86 -5.42
C LEU A 111 -23.50 -3.88 -5.21
N ALA A 112 -22.33 -4.16 -5.78
CA ALA A 112 -21.18 -3.27 -5.72
C ALA A 112 -21.45 -1.94 -6.45
N ASN A 113 -22.12 -2.00 -7.60
CA ASN A 113 -22.59 -0.81 -8.32
C ASN A 113 -23.59 -0.01 -7.47
N ALA A 114 -24.53 -0.68 -6.80
CA ALA A 114 -25.50 -0.02 -5.92
C ALA A 114 -24.84 0.65 -4.70
N GLN A 115 -23.72 0.10 -4.20
CA GLN A 115 -22.93 0.68 -3.10
C GLN A 115 -21.84 1.66 -3.58
N GLY A 116 -21.70 1.88 -4.88
CA GLY A 116 -20.70 2.77 -5.46
C GLY A 116 -19.27 2.37 -5.12
N HIS A 117 -18.96 1.07 -5.20
CA HIS A 117 -17.62 0.52 -4.98
C HIS A 117 -16.94 0.99 -3.68
N ARG A 118 -17.74 1.26 -2.63
CA ARG A 118 -17.21 1.79 -1.36
C ARG A 118 -16.20 0.82 -0.74
N VAL A 119 -16.55 -0.47 -0.71
CA VAL A 119 -15.72 -1.53 -0.14
C VAL A 119 -14.41 -1.68 -0.93
N TYR A 120 -14.46 -1.55 -2.25
CA TYR A 120 -13.28 -1.52 -3.10
C TYR A 120 -12.29 -0.40 -2.70
N PHE A 121 -12.74 0.86 -2.64
CA PHE A 121 -11.82 1.97 -2.32
C PHE A 121 -11.28 1.90 -0.89
N GLU A 122 -12.11 1.52 0.08
CA GLU A 122 -11.66 1.36 1.48
C GLU A 122 -10.63 0.23 1.63
N SER A 123 -10.86 -0.91 0.96
CA SER A 123 -9.93 -2.04 1.01
C SER A 123 -8.58 -1.74 0.33
N ILE A 124 -8.55 -0.94 -0.74
CA ILE A 124 -7.30 -0.46 -1.36
C ILE A 124 -6.44 0.29 -0.35
N VAL A 125 -7.02 1.29 0.34
CA VAL A 125 -6.28 2.11 1.31
C VAL A 125 -5.77 1.25 2.47
N ALA A 126 -6.58 0.31 2.95
CA ALA A 126 -6.17 -0.62 4.00
C ALA A 126 -4.98 -1.50 3.56
N VAL A 127 -5.04 -2.08 2.36
CA VAL A 127 -3.96 -2.91 1.79
C VAL A 127 -2.68 -2.09 1.63
N HIS A 128 -2.77 -0.85 1.15
CA HIS A 128 -1.61 0.03 1.03
C HIS A 128 -0.96 0.33 2.38
N LEU A 129 -1.75 0.63 3.40
CA LEU A 129 -1.24 0.92 4.74
C LEU A 129 -0.55 -0.29 5.37
N ILE A 130 -1.12 -1.49 5.21
CA ILE A 130 -0.50 -2.74 5.68
C ILE A 130 0.82 -2.98 4.94
N ALA A 131 0.82 -2.86 3.61
CA ALA A 131 2.03 -3.05 2.81
C ALA A 131 3.12 -2.00 3.13
N ALA A 132 2.73 -0.75 3.34
CA ALA A 132 3.62 0.34 3.74
C ALA A 132 4.21 0.09 5.12
N LEU A 133 3.41 -0.37 6.09
CA LEU A 133 3.87 -0.72 7.43
C LEU A 133 4.89 -1.85 7.38
N VAL A 134 4.58 -2.96 6.70
CA VAL A 134 5.49 -4.10 6.55
C VAL A 134 6.80 -3.66 5.89
N THR A 135 6.71 -2.85 4.82
CA THR A 135 7.89 -2.35 4.11
C THR A 135 8.72 -1.43 5.01
N ALA A 136 8.10 -0.49 5.70
CA ALA A 136 8.78 0.43 6.61
C ALA A 136 9.49 -0.33 7.74
N LEU A 137 8.84 -1.32 8.34
CA LEU A 137 9.43 -2.19 9.37
C LEU A 137 10.63 -2.98 8.82
N GLN A 138 10.46 -3.64 7.67
CA GLN A 138 11.56 -4.37 7.03
C GLN A 138 12.78 -3.50 6.76
N ARG A 139 12.57 -2.25 6.32
CA ARG A 139 13.67 -1.31 6.02
C ARG A 139 14.27 -0.69 7.28
N ALA A 140 13.48 -0.43 8.31
CA ALA A 140 13.94 0.12 9.58
C ALA A 140 14.75 -0.89 10.41
N LEU A 141 14.56 -2.20 10.18
CA LEU A 141 15.23 -3.28 10.90
C LEU A 141 16.54 -3.79 10.26
N LYS A 142 16.85 -3.44 9.00
CA LYS A 142 18.01 -4.01 8.29
C LYS A 142 19.36 -3.54 8.87
N ARG A 143 20.14 -4.53 9.37
CA ARG A 143 21.48 -4.43 9.99
C ARG A 143 22.55 -3.85 9.06
N ARG A 144 23.52 -3.13 9.62
CA ARG A 144 24.82 -2.82 9.00
C ARG A 144 25.50 -4.13 8.58
N THR A 145 25.65 -4.37 7.28
CA THR A 145 26.44 -5.50 6.73
C THR A 145 27.92 -5.18 6.53
N MET A 146 28.40 -3.97 6.88
CA MET A 146 29.78 -3.53 6.60
C MET A 146 30.63 -3.26 7.85
N GLN A 147 30.41 -3.95 8.97
CA GLN A 147 31.27 -3.78 10.16
C GLN A 147 32.02 -5.04 10.59
N ASP A 148 31.65 -6.22 10.07
CA ASP A 148 32.34 -7.48 10.40
C ASP A 148 33.54 -7.73 9.47
N ALA A 149 33.50 -7.32 8.20
CA ALA A 149 34.61 -7.52 7.26
C ALA A 149 35.88 -6.75 7.64
N SER A 150 35.76 -5.57 8.26
CA SER A 150 36.92 -4.79 8.74
C SER A 150 37.49 -5.30 10.07
N LEU A 151 36.69 -6.01 10.87
CA LEU A 151 37.16 -6.64 12.11
C LEU A 151 37.85 -7.98 11.83
N GLN A 152 37.43 -8.68 10.77
CA GLN A 152 38.03 -9.95 10.37
C GLN A 152 39.42 -9.75 9.76
N THR A 153 39.61 -8.73 8.91
CA THR A 153 40.95 -8.38 8.38
C THR A 153 41.91 -7.84 9.43
N ALA A 154 41.41 -7.22 10.50
CA ALA A 154 42.26 -6.73 11.59
C ALA A 154 42.80 -7.86 12.49
N ASN A 155 42.04 -8.97 12.65
CA ASN A 155 42.43 -10.11 13.47
C ASN A 155 43.33 -11.12 12.73
N GLU A 156 43.37 -11.10 11.40
CA GLU A 156 44.28 -11.96 10.61
C GLU A 156 45.68 -11.32 10.44
N ALA A 157 45.86 -10.07 10.88
CA ALA A 157 47.11 -9.32 10.77
C ALA A 157 47.94 -9.25 12.07
N THR A 158 47.55 -10.00 13.11
CA THR A 158 48.25 -10.13 14.41
C THR A 158 48.57 -11.58 14.71
#